data_AF-A0A8H3H784-F1
#
_entry.id   AF-A0A8H3H784-F1
#
_cell.length_a   1.000
_cell.length_b   1.000
_cell.length_c   1.000
_cell.angle_alpha   90.00
_cell.angle_beta   90.00
_cell.angle_gamma   90.00
#
_symmetry.space_group_name_H-M   'P 1'
#
loop_
_entity.id
_entity.type
_entity.pdbx_description
1 polymer ?
#
loop_
_entity_poly.entity_id
_entity_poly.type
_entity_poly.pdbx_seq_one_letter_code
_entity_poly.pdbx_strand_id
1 'polypeptide(L)'
;MMFTQLFTQCSRAQFPPSIKMSQTPLQKYLFLGYVNTRSTKPNVGRRQLKLKVIEQFWKLDLAQKNEQIKIASLCVASTEEPTAFEPESDPYDIPGLKDSRVIGTRGIVVRTHFDSNDEPAWDAFLTILEELERKSLADVPNIQMESDSDSEEDEEEDEEMAKAGPPPITYESDAIFTVVDPVKQEAYQAWRDKLSNASNIALLRLFNDASIVPSPSPPATAPKRIKPGHRLIDEDGFQEVYSGGTIWVWDHQSAKNQSVRLVSPQVFVYGDATGDSWRVRVAHIWELQLNLDDGMRIDFSGGVGAGWDMDERARNLKESTSYVDSE
;
A
#
# COMPACT_ATOMS: atom_id res chain seq x y z
N MET A 1 10.67 7.25 -57.81
CA MET A 1 9.44 8.08 -57.90
C MET A 1 8.33 7.32 -57.19
N MET A 2 7.54 8.06 -56.38
CA MET A 2 6.39 7.66 -55.52
C MET A 2 6.75 6.91 -54.22
N PHE A 3 6.64 7.51 -53.02
CA PHE A 3 5.43 7.85 -52.20
C PHE A 3 4.62 6.57 -51.86
N THR A 4 4.22 6.22 -50.63
CA THR A 4 3.67 7.03 -49.51
C THR A 4 3.67 6.23 -48.19
N GLN A 5 3.56 6.97 -47.08
CA GLN A 5 3.43 6.58 -45.67
C GLN A 5 2.31 5.58 -45.33
N LEU A 6 2.52 4.78 -44.29
CA LEU A 6 1.47 4.18 -43.46
C LEU A 6 1.78 4.49 -41.98
N PHE A 7 1.28 5.63 -41.51
CA PHE A 7 0.98 5.86 -40.11
C PHE A 7 -0.49 5.49 -39.91
N THR A 8 -0.76 4.45 -39.11
CA THR A 8 -2.11 4.17 -38.63
C THR A 8 -2.19 4.59 -37.18
N GLN A 9 -3.02 5.61 -36.94
CA GLN A 9 -3.47 6.05 -35.63
C GLN A 9 -4.10 4.88 -34.88
N CYS A 10 -3.55 4.51 -33.73
CA CYS A 10 -4.29 3.74 -32.74
C CYS A 10 -4.99 4.74 -31.82
N SER A 11 -6.31 4.79 -31.98
CA SER A 11 -7.27 5.57 -31.21
C SER A 11 -7.11 5.36 -29.70
N ARG A 12 -7.37 6.44 -28.95
CA ARG A 12 -7.53 6.49 -27.49
C ARG A 12 -8.22 5.24 -26.96
N ALA A 13 -7.51 4.48 -26.12
CA ALA A 13 -8.14 3.47 -25.29
C ALA A 13 -9.08 4.19 -24.32
N GLN A 14 -10.38 4.11 -24.60
CA GLN A 14 -11.42 4.44 -23.64
C GLN A 14 -11.22 3.53 -22.44
N PHE A 15 -11.04 4.14 -21.26
CA PHE A 15 -11.10 3.44 -19.98
C PHE A 15 -12.36 2.57 -19.94
N PRO A 16 -12.26 1.26 -19.63
CA PRO A 16 -13.44 0.47 -19.44
C PRO A 16 -14.21 1.02 -18.22
N PRO A 17 -15.55 1.09 -18.29
CA PRO A 17 -16.36 1.44 -17.12
C PRO A 17 -16.08 0.43 -16.01
N SER A 18 -15.89 0.94 -14.80
CA SER A 18 -15.62 0.18 -13.57
C SER A 18 -16.48 -1.09 -13.52
N ILE A 19 -15.85 -2.24 -13.78
CA ILE A 19 -16.48 -3.55 -13.61
C ILE A 19 -16.73 -3.67 -12.11
N LYS A 20 -18.00 -3.55 -11.70
CA LYS A 20 -18.42 -3.94 -10.35
C LYS A 20 -18.12 -5.43 -10.19
N MET A 21 -16.96 -5.76 -9.61
CA MET A 21 -16.61 -7.14 -9.31
C MET A 21 -17.62 -7.65 -8.29
N SER A 22 -18.41 -8.65 -8.67
CA SER A 22 -19.31 -9.33 -7.75
C SER A 22 -18.48 -9.86 -6.58
N GLN A 23 -18.86 -9.48 -5.36
CA GLN A 23 -18.12 -9.87 -4.17
C GLN A 23 -18.12 -11.40 -4.03
N THR A 24 -16.93 -11.97 -3.83
CA THR A 24 -16.77 -13.39 -3.53
C THR A 24 -17.45 -13.75 -2.20
N PRO A 25 -17.86 -15.02 -1.98
CA PRO A 25 -18.41 -15.47 -0.70
C PRO A 25 -17.54 -15.11 0.52
N LEU A 26 -16.22 -15.19 0.38
CA LEU A 26 -15.27 -14.81 1.43
C LEU A 26 -15.31 -13.29 1.72
N GLN A 27 -15.32 -12.45 0.68
CA GLN A 27 -15.47 -11.00 0.83
C GLN A 27 -16.81 -10.65 1.51
N LYS A 28 -17.90 -11.35 1.19
CA LYS A 28 -19.19 -11.19 1.86
C LYS A 28 -19.13 -11.55 3.34
N TYR A 29 -18.46 -12.65 3.69
CA TYR A 29 -18.25 -13.04 5.09
C TYR A 29 -17.51 -11.95 5.88
N LEU A 30 -16.38 -11.47 5.34
CA LEU A 30 -15.59 -10.41 5.98
C LEU A 30 -16.39 -9.11 6.12
N PHE A 31 -17.17 -8.76 5.09
CA PHE A 31 -18.04 -7.59 5.10
C PHE A 31 -19.12 -7.68 6.18
N LEU A 32 -19.87 -8.78 6.24
CA LEU A 32 -20.92 -8.99 7.24
C LEU A 32 -20.35 -9.01 8.67
N GLY A 33 -19.20 -9.68 8.85
CA GLY A 33 -18.48 -9.69 10.12
C GLY A 33 -18.08 -8.28 10.57
N TYR A 34 -17.57 -7.45 9.65
CA TYR A 34 -17.21 -6.06 9.94
C TYR A 34 -18.43 -5.22 10.33
N VAL A 35 -19.52 -5.28 9.56
CA VAL A 35 -20.76 -4.54 9.83
C VAL A 35 -21.32 -4.91 11.22
N ASN A 36 -21.35 -6.21 11.55
CA ASN A 36 -21.82 -6.68 12.84
C ASN A 36 -20.90 -6.26 13.99
N THR A 37 -19.58 -6.34 13.81
CA THR A 37 -18.63 -5.93 14.87
C THR A 37 -18.74 -4.43 15.12
N ARG A 38 -18.91 -3.63 14.07
CA ARG A 38 -19.07 -2.18 14.17
C ARG A 38 -20.34 -1.77 14.92
N SER A 39 -21.47 -2.42 14.67
CA SER A 39 -22.72 -2.10 15.38
C SER A 39 -22.60 -2.30 16.89
N THR A 40 -21.75 -3.24 17.33
CA THR A 40 -21.49 -3.50 18.75
C THR A 40 -20.38 -2.64 19.38
N LYS A 41 -19.46 -2.09 18.57
CA LYS A 41 -18.27 -1.35 19.03
C LYS A 41 -18.01 -0.10 18.15
N PRO A 42 -18.87 0.93 18.20
CA PRO A 42 -18.77 2.09 17.29
C PRO A 42 -17.53 2.97 17.53
N ASN A 43 -16.92 2.92 18.72
CA ASN A 43 -15.78 3.78 19.08
C ASN A 43 -14.42 3.18 18.71
N VAL A 44 -14.39 2.03 18.03
CA VAL A 44 -13.16 1.32 17.67
C VAL A 44 -12.85 1.59 16.20
N GLY A 45 -11.59 1.90 15.89
CA GLY A 45 -11.15 2.21 14.52
C GLY A 45 -11.40 1.09 13.51
N ARG A 46 -11.62 1.47 12.25
CA ARG A 46 -11.92 0.59 11.11
C ARG A 46 -10.95 -0.59 11.02
N ARG A 47 -9.63 -0.35 11.06
CA ARG A 47 -8.61 -1.40 10.90
C ARG A 47 -8.67 -2.40 12.04
N GLN A 48 -8.84 -1.93 13.27
CA GLN A 48 -8.94 -2.79 14.45
C GLN A 48 -10.22 -3.66 14.41
N LEU A 49 -11.33 -3.12 13.92
CA LEU A 49 -12.56 -3.89 13.71
C LEU A 49 -12.37 -4.98 12.65
N LYS A 50 -11.76 -4.66 11.50
CA LYS A 50 -11.44 -5.65 10.46
C LYS A 50 -10.52 -6.75 10.98
N LEU A 51 -9.47 -6.39 11.71
CA LEU A 51 -8.56 -7.36 12.33
C LEU A 51 -9.28 -8.29 13.30
N LYS A 52 -10.22 -7.80 14.10
CA LYS A 52 -11.02 -8.66 15.00
C LYS A 52 -11.82 -9.72 14.24
N VAL A 53 -12.41 -9.37 13.10
CA VAL A 53 -13.13 -10.33 12.24
C VAL A 53 -12.17 -11.37 11.66
N ILE A 54 -10.97 -10.95 11.26
CA ILE A 54 -9.93 -11.84 10.73
C ILE A 54 -9.42 -12.80 11.81
N GLU A 55 -9.18 -12.31 13.03
CA GLU A 55 -8.79 -13.17 14.16
C GLU A 55 -9.88 -14.18 14.51
N GLN A 56 -11.17 -13.82 14.41
CA GLN A 56 -12.26 -14.78 14.57
C GLN A 56 -12.21 -15.87 13.51
N PHE A 57 -11.93 -15.52 12.24
CA PHE A 57 -11.80 -16.50 11.17
C PHE A 57 -10.64 -17.48 11.40
N TRP A 58 -9.48 -17.01 11.87
CA TRP A 58 -8.33 -17.86 12.14
C TRP A 58 -8.49 -18.77 13.36
N LYS A 59 -9.44 -18.48 14.26
CA LYS A 59 -9.79 -19.37 15.39
C LYS A 59 -10.67 -20.56 14.98
N LEU A 60 -11.27 -20.52 13.80
CA LEU A 60 -12.13 -21.60 13.29
C LEU A 60 -11.31 -22.73 12.66
N ASP A 61 -11.82 -23.95 12.73
CA ASP A 61 -11.30 -25.04 11.91
C ASP A 61 -11.75 -24.90 10.44
N LEU A 62 -11.17 -25.71 9.54
CA LEU A 62 -11.48 -25.64 8.10
C LEU A 62 -12.97 -25.93 7.78
N ALA A 63 -13.64 -26.82 8.52
CA ALA A 63 -15.04 -27.12 8.28
C ALA A 63 -15.93 -25.92 8.66
N GLN A 64 -15.64 -25.32 9.81
CA GLN A 64 -16.30 -24.11 10.30
C GLN A 64 -16.04 -22.91 9.38
N LYS A 65 -14.80 -22.69 8.91
CA LYS A 65 -14.47 -21.64 7.93
C LYS A 65 -15.36 -21.77 6.69
N ASN A 66 -15.46 -22.97 6.11
CA ASN A 66 -16.27 -23.22 4.92
C ASN A 66 -17.77 -23.04 5.17
N GLU A 67 -18.27 -23.46 6.32
CA GLU A 67 -19.67 -23.27 6.69
C GLU A 67 -20.03 -21.78 6.79
N GLN A 68 -19.21 -20.99 7.48
CA GLN A 68 -19.43 -19.55 7.64
C GLN A 68 -19.39 -18.80 6.30
N ILE A 69 -18.43 -19.13 5.42
CA ILE A 69 -18.37 -18.58 4.06
C ILE A 69 -19.64 -18.92 3.27
N LYS A 70 -20.13 -20.16 3.40
CA LYS A 70 -21.37 -20.60 2.74
C LYS A 70 -22.59 -19.86 3.28
N ILE A 71 -22.72 -19.70 4.60
CA ILE A 71 -23.81 -18.92 5.22
C ILE A 71 -23.81 -17.49 4.69
N ALA A 72 -22.65 -16.82 4.69
CA ALA A 72 -22.53 -15.45 4.18
C ALA A 72 -22.94 -15.32 2.71
N SER A 73 -22.66 -16.34 1.89
CA SER A 73 -23.08 -16.36 0.49
C SER A 73 -24.61 -16.38 0.31
N LEU A 74 -25.34 -16.98 1.26
CA LEU A 74 -26.80 -17.09 1.26
C LEU A 74 -27.49 -15.84 1.81
N CYS A 75 -26.88 -15.15 2.78
CA CYS A 75 -27.47 -13.97 3.43
C CYS A 75 -27.63 -12.75 2.50
N VAL A 76 -26.74 -12.57 1.52
CA VAL A 76 -26.73 -11.37 0.64
C VAL A 76 -27.73 -11.48 -0.52
N ALA A 77 -28.40 -12.62 -0.71
CA ALA A 77 -29.47 -12.72 -1.72
C ALA A 77 -30.73 -11.90 -1.35
N SER A 78 -30.81 -11.35 -0.13
CA SER A 78 -31.97 -10.59 0.37
C SER A 78 -31.64 -9.16 0.82
N THR A 79 -30.42 -8.68 0.60
CA THR A 79 -30.02 -7.32 0.96
C THR A 79 -29.44 -6.68 -0.30
N GLU A 80 -29.97 -5.53 -0.71
CA GLU A 80 -29.40 -4.72 -1.79
C GLU A 80 -27.88 -4.65 -1.62
N GLU A 81 -27.13 -4.79 -2.72
CA GLU A 81 -25.67 -4.73 -2.67
C GLU A 81 -25.27 -3.54 -1.81
N PRO A 82 -24.55 -3.76 -0.69
CA PRO A 82 -24.26 -2.68 0.22
C PRO A 82 -23.53 -1.61 -0.59
N THR A 83 -24.18 -0.46 -0.71
CA THR A 83 -23.60 0.76 -1.26
C THR A 83 -22.21 0.89 -0.66
N ALA A 84 -21.21 1.06 -1.52
CA ALA A 84 -19.81 1.17 -1.14
C ALA A 84 -19.72 2.05 0.11
N PHE A 85 -19.48 1.39 1.26
CA PHE A 85 -19.48 2.07 2.54
C PHE A 85 -18.36 3.10 2.46
N GLU A 86 -18.68 4.37 2.67
CA GLU A 86 -17.66 5.42 2.71
C GLU A 86 -16.58 4.96 3.71
N PRO A 87 -15.31 4.88 3.29
CA PRO A 87 -14.25 4.45 4.19
C PRO A 87 -14.18 5.46 5.33
N GLU A 88 -14.81 5.16 6.46
CA GLU A 88 -14.72 5.98 7.66
C GLU A 88 -13.26 6.08 8.06
N SER A 89 -12.86 7.31 8.41
CA SER A 89 -11.50 7.64 8.82
C SER A 89 -11.09 6.80 10.04
N ASP A 90 -9.95 6.14 9.93
CA ASP A 90 -9.29 5.44 11.02
C ASP A 90 -8.26 6.37 11.68
N PRO A 91 -7.99 6.29 13.00
CA PRO A 91 -7.04 7.18 13.67
C PRO A 91 -5.63 7.23 13.07
N TYR A 92 -5.25 6.21 12.29
CA TYR A 92 -3.96 6.11 11.61
C TYR A 92 -4.06 6.28 10.09
N ASP A 93 -5.19 6.76 9.57
CA ASP A 93 -5.29 7.14 8.16
C ASP A 93 -4.36 8.31 7.87
N ILE A 94 -3.56 8.15 6.81
CA ILE A 94 -2.63 9.18 6.32
C ILE A 94 -3.42 10.10 5.37
N PRO A 95 -3.55 11.40 5.68
CA PRO A 95 -4.23 12.34 4.80
C PRO A 95 -3.55 12.42 3.42
N GLY A 96 -4.35 12.54 2.37
CA GLY A 96 -3.85 12.74 1.00
C GLY A 96 -3.09 11.57 0.39
N LEU A 97 -3.23 10.35 0.94
CA LEU A 97 -2.58 9.16 0.40
C LEU A 97 -2.99 8.84 -1.05
N LYS A 98 -4.17 9.29 -1.48
CA LYS A 98 -4.71 9.11 -2.84
C LYS A 98 -4.75 10.40 -3.67
N ASP A 99 -4.11 11.46 -3.19
CA ASP A 99 -4.21 12.80 -3.79
C ASP A 99 -3.04 13.10 -4.75
N SER A 100 -2.30 12.08 -5.17
CA SER A 100 -1.22 12.23 -6.16
C SER A 100 -1.79 12.33 -7.57
N ARG A 101 -1.25 13.26 -8.37
CA ARG A 101 -1.58 13.35 -9.81
C ARG A 101 -0.86 12.31 -10.66
N VAL A 102 0.23 11.73 -10.15
CA VAL A 102 1.11 10.83 -10.90
C VAL A 102 0.72 9.37 -10.68
N ILE A 103 0.33 9.01 -9.45
CA ILE A 103 0.00 7.62 -9.07
C ILE A 103 -1.31 7.53 -8.32
N GLY A 104 -1.95 6.36 -8.38
CA GLY A 104 -3.22 6.11 -7.72
C GLY A 104 -3.12 6.08 -6.19
N THR A 105 -1.99 5.64 -5.61
CA THR A 105 -1.78 5.67 -4.16
C THR A 105 -0.31 5.88 -3.78
N ARG A 106 -0.05 6.92 -2.99
CA ARG A 106 1.29 7.27 -2.49
C ARG A 106 1.96 6.13 -1.72
N GLY A 107 3.26 6.00 -1.91
CA GLY A 107 4.12 5.19 -1.06
C GLY A 107 4.27 5.83 0.32
N ILE A 108 4.22 5.04 1.38
CA ILE A 108 4.38 5.49 2.77
C ILE A 108 5.80 5.18 3.20
N VAL A 109 6.60 6.22 3.43
CA VAL A 109 7.95 6.08 3.98
C VAL A 109 7.88 6.23 5.50
N VAL A 110 8.09 5.14 6.22
CA VAL A 110 7.96 5.08 7.69
C VAL A 110 9.34 4.99 8.33
N ARG A 111 9.64 5.94 9.22
CA ARG A 111 10.81 5.86 10.09
C ARG A 111 10.49 5.00 11.31
N THR A 112 11.25 3.93 11.52
CA THR A 112 11.09 3.03 12.69
C THR A 112 12.31 3.01 13.61
N HIS A 113 13.43 3.59 13.19
CA HIS A 113 14.64 3.75 13.98
C HIS A 113 14.91 5.23 14.31
N PHE A 114 15.18 5.51 15.59
CA PHE A 114 15.16 6.87 16.15
C PHE A 114 16.42 7.24 16.94
N ASP A 115 17.57 6.63 16.60
CA ASP A 115 18.84 7.00 17.23
C ASP A 115 19.29 8.39 16.73
N SER A 116 19.68 9.27 17.67
CA SER A 116 20.19 10.60 17.37
C SER A 116 21.46 10.60 16.52
N ASN A 117 22.26 9.52 16.58
CA ASN A 117 23.48 9.38 15.79
C ASN A 117 23.19 9.18 14.29
N ASP A 118 22.02 8.67 13.96
CA ASP A 118 21.62 8.39 12.57
C ASP A 118 20.82 9.54 11.94
N GLU A 119 20.60 10.66 12.65
CA GLU A 119 19.93 11.85 12.11
C GLU A 119 20.57 12.38 10.82
N PRO A 120 21.91 12.49 10.69
CA PRO A 120 22.52 12.92 9.43
C PRO A 120 22.21 11.97 8.27
N ALA A 121 22.10 10.66 8.53
CA ALA A 121 21.75 9.66 7.52
C ALA A 121 20.28 9.75 7.12
N TRP A 122 19.39 10.07 8.07
CA TRP A 122 17.99 10.33 7.80
C TRP A 122 17.79 11.60 6.96
N ASP A 123 18.46 12.71 7.30
CA ASP A 123 18.38 13.95 6.54
C ASP A 123 18.95 13.82 5.12
N ALA A 124 20.05 13.08 4.98
CA ALA A 124 20.60 12.74 3.66
C ALA A 124 19.62 11.89 2.83
N PHE A 125 18.93 10.94 3.46
CA PHE A 125 17.89 10.14 2.80
C PHE A 125 16.73 11.01 2.31
N LEU A 126 16.20 11.92 3.14
CA LEU A 126 15.13 12.83 2.76
C LEU A 126 15.56 13.75 1.61
N THR A 127 16.78 14.29 1.66
CA THR A 127 17.34 15.12 0.60
C THR A 127 17.39 14.37 -0.74
N ILE A 128 17.88 13.11 -0.72
CA ILE A 128 17.91 12.28 -1.93
C ILE A 128 16.50 11.98 -2.43
N LEU A 129 15.56 11.68 -1.53
CA LEU A 129 14.17 11.40 -1.89
C LEU A 129 13.55 12.60 -2.62
N GLU A 130 13.66 13.81 -2.03
CA GLU A 130 13.16 15.05 -2.63
C GLU A 130 13.82 15.37 -3.97
N GLU A 131 15.13 15.15 -4.11
CA GLU A 131 15.84 15.33 -5.36
C GLU A 131 15.35 14.37 -6.46
N LEU A 132 15.07 13.12 -6.11
CA LEU A 132 14.52 12.13 -7.03
C LEU A 132 13.10 12.49 -7.46
N GLU A 133 12.23 12.92 -6.54
CA GLU A 133 10.88 13.38 -6.88
C GLU A 133 10.97 14.59 -7.82
N ARG A 134 11.79 15.59 -7.48
CA ARG A 134 11.94 16.82 -8.28
C ARG A 134 12.49 16.55 -9.68
N LYS A 135 13.53 15.72 -9.82
CA LYS A 135 14.11 15.38 -11.12
C LYS A 135 13.11 14.64 -12.00
N SER A 136 12.43 13.66 -11.43
CA SER A 136 11.55 12.79 -12.20
C SER A 136 10.27 13.50 -12.63
N LEU A 137 9.74 14.41 -11.80
CA LEU A 137 8.60 15.25 -12.16
C LEU A 137 8.92 16.26 -13.27
N ALA A 138 10.18 16.72 -13.38
CA ALA A 138 10.60 17.60 -14.47
C ALA A 138 10.53 16.92 -15.85
N ASP A 139 10.61 15.59 -15.88
CA ASP A 139 10.55 14.77 -17.10
C ASP A 139 9.11 14.34 -17.46
N VAL A 140 8.13 14.55 -16.57
CA VAL A 140 6.71 14.28 -16.86
C VAL A 140 6.18 15.43 -17.71
N PRO A 141 5.78 15.21 -18.97
CA PRO A 141 5.27 16.27 -19.81
C PRO A 141 4.02 16.87 -19.15
N ASN A 142 4.06 18.19 -18.97
CA ASN A 142 3.01 19.00 -18.38
C ASN A 142 1.64 18.57 -18.96
N ILE A 143 0.83 17.88 -18.15
CA ILE A 143 -0.58 17.65 -18.49
C ILE A 143 -1.17 19.05 -18.62
N GLN A 144 -1.63 19.38 -19.83
CA GLN A 144 -2.09 20.69 -20.24
C GLN A 144 -2.89 21.36 -19.12
N MET A 145 -2.33 22.44 -18.55
CA MET A 145 -3.13 23.43 -17.84
C MET A 145 -4.07 24.02 -18.89
N GLU A 146 -5.32 23.55 -18.92
CA GLU A 146 -6.39 24.34 -19.49
C GLU A 146 -6.46 25.63 -18.67
N SER A 147 -5.85 26.66 -19.22
CA SER A 147 -6.07 28.05 -18.85
C SER A 147 -7.51 28.36 -19.21
N ASP A 148 -8.44 28.07 -18.32
CA ASP A 148 -9.73 28.77 -18.28
C ASP A 148 -9.44 30.21 -17.83
N SER A 149 -9.16 31.05 -18.82
CA SER A 149 -9.12 32.49 -18.67
C SER A 149 -10.01 33.08 -19.76
N ASP A 150 -11.33 32.99 -19.53
CA ASP A 150 -12.29 33.92 -20.11
C ASP A 150 -12.00 35.31 -19.51
N SER A 151 -11.34 36.17 -20.28
CA SER A 151 -11.35 37.62 -20.09
C SER A 151 -10.92 38.27 -21.40
N GLU A 152 -11.89 38.78 -22.13
CA GLU A 152 -11.70 39.63 -23.31
C GLU A 152 -11.09 40.99 -22.91
N GLU A 153 -10.20 41.46 -23.79
CA GLU A 153 -9.87 42.85 -24.16
C GLU A 153 -9.56 43.88 -23.05
N ASP A 154 -8.31 44.35 -22.98
CA ASP A 154 -7.97 45.74 -23.35
C ASP A 154 -6.44 46.03 -23.30
N GLU A 155 -6.08 47.13 -23.98
CA GLU A 155 -4.81 47.49 -24.62
C GLU A 155 -3.63 47.93 -23.73
N GLU A 156 -2.43 47.73 -24.28
CA GLU A 156 -1.15 48.46 -24.18
C GLU A 156 -0.75 49.21 -22.88
N GLU A 157 0.35 48.79 -22.24
CA GLU A 157 1.56 49.61 -22.03
C GLU A 157 2.71 48.81 -21.38
N ASP A 158 3.92 49.33 -21.58
CA ASP A 158 5.24 48.70 -21.59
C ASP A 158 5.93 48.79 -20.21
N GLU A 159 6.07 47.70 -19.44
CA GLU A 159 6.97 47.64 -18.27
C GLU A 159 7.62 46.26 -18.06
N GLU A 160 8.95 46.27 -18.03
CA GLU A 160 9.90 45.29 -17.46
C GLU A 160 9.47 43.81 -17.42
N MET A 161 10.05 43.03 -18.35
CA MET A 161 10.15 41.56 -18.29
C MET A 161 10.99 41.12 -17.08
N ALA A 162 10.43 41.21 -15.88
CA ALA A 162 10.83 40.38 -14.77
C ALA A 162 10.66 38.93 -15.23
N LYS A 163 11.78 38.20 -15.36
CA LYS A 163 11.78 36.74 -15.46
C LYS A 163 11.09 36.18 -14.22
N ALA A 164 9.76 36.10 -14.25
CA ALA A 164 9.01 35.24 -13.37
C ALA A 164 9.53 33.84 -13.65
N GLY A 165 10.29 33.29 -12.70
CA GLY A 165 10.64 31.89 -12.72
C GLY A 165 9.37 31.06 -12.88
N PRO A 166 9.48 29.82 -13.39
CA PRO A 166 8.33 28.93 -13.49
C PRO A 166 7.58 28.93 -12.15
N PRO A 167 6.24 29.00 -12.17
CA PRO A 167 5.45 29.03 -10.95
C PRO A 167 5.86 27.86 -10.06
N PRO A 168 5.93 28.05 -8.73
CA PRO A 168 6.30 26.97 -7.83
C PRO A 168 5.36 25.80 -8.09
N ILE A 169 5.95 24.69 -8.51
CA ILE A 169 5.27 23.39 -8.54
C ILE A 169 4.63 23.25 -7.16
N THR A 170 3.31 23.08 -7.12
CA THR A 170 2.61 22.74 -5.87
C THR A 170 2.97 21.30 -5.53
N TYR A 171 4.17 21.15 -4.98
CA TYR A 171 4.87 19.89 -4.69
C TYR A 171 3.99 18.92 -3.90
N GLU A 172 3.09 19.46 -3.07
CA GLU A 172 2.16 18.67 -2.25
C GLU A 172 1.18 17.82 -3.06
N SER A 173 0.86 18.15 -4.32
CA SER A 173 -0.01 17.33 -5.18
C SER A 173 0.75 16.34 -6.06
N ASP A 174 2.03 16.61 -6.32
CA ASP A 174 2.87 15.81 -7.22
C ASP A 174 3.76 14.79 -6.51
N ALA A 175 3.92 14.92 -5.19
CA ALA A 175 4.63 13.92 -4.40
C ALA A 175 4.00 12.53 -4.59
N ILE A 176 4.85 11.52 -4.73
CA ILE A 176 4.42 10.11 -4.80
C ILE A 176 4.71 9.38 -3.50
N PHE A 177 5.48 10.01 -2.59
CA PHE A 177 5.70 9.52 -1.25
C PHE A 177 5.02 10.39 -0.20
N THR A 178 4.67 9.78 0.92
CA THR A 178 4.32 10.46 2.17
C THR A 178 5.25 9.95 3.26
N VAL A 179 6.02 10.87 3.84
CA VAL A 179 6.97 10.56 4.90
C VAL A 179 6.26 10.63 6.26
N VAL A 180 6.38 9.56 7.04
CA VAL A 180 5.91 9.43 8.41
C VAL A 180 7.12 9.41 9.33
N ASP A 181 7.40 10.57 9.94
CA ASP A 181 8.48 10.75 10.92
C ASP A 181 7.91 11.13 12.29
N PRO A 182 7.83 10.19 13.25
CA PRO A 182 7.30 10.47 14.59
C PRO A 182 8.27 11.26 15.49
N VAL A 183 9.47 11.59 15.00
CA VAL A 183 10.45 12.43 15.73
C VAL A 183 10.29 13.89 15.31
N LYS A 184 10.28 14.16 14.00
CA LYS A 184 10.30 15.54 13.47
C LYS A 184 8.90 16.10 13.19
N GLN A 185 7.90 15.26 12.90
CA GLN A 185 6.57 15.71 12.52
C GLN A 185 5.59 15.58 13.70
N GLU A 186 5.07 16.71 14.18
CA GLU A 186 4.14 16.77 15.31
C GLU A 186 2.91 15.86 15.11
N ALA A 187 2.39 15.80 13.88
CA ALA A 187 1.25 14.96 13.51
C ALA A 187 1.44 13.46 13.83
N TYR A 188 2.67 12.97 13.87
CA TYR A 188 2.99 11.56 14.09
C TYR A 188 3.68 11.26 15.42
N GLN A 189 3.93 12.28 16.27
CA GLN A 189 4.61 12.08 17.55
C GLN A 189 3.87 11.07 18.45
N ALA A 190 2.54 11.09 18.45
CA ALA A 190 1.72 10.13 19.19
C ALA A 190 1.90 8.67 18.72
N TRP A 191 2.49 8.44 17.54
CA TRP A 191 2.70 7.11 16.96
C TRP A 191 4.10 6.56 17.27
N ARG A 192 4.97 7.35 17.93
CA ARG A 192 6.35 7.01 18.23
C ARG A 192 6.52 5.61 18.82
N ASP A 193 5.77 5.28 19.87
CA ASP A 193 5.90 3.99 20.55
C ASP A 193 5.46 2.81 19.67
N LYS A 194 4.49 3.04 18.78
CA LYS A 194 3.98 2.02 17.84
C LYS A 194 4.90 1.79 16.66
N LEU A 195 5.63 2.83 16.25
CA LEU A 195 6.56 2.79 15.12
C LEU A 195 7.96 2.36 15.53
N SER A 196 8.34 2.54 16.80
CA SER A 196 9.65 2.18 17.32
C SER A 196 9.94 0.70 17.11
N ASN A 197 10.92 0.40 16.25
CA ASN A 197 11.30 -0.97 15.88
C ASN A 197 10.08 -1.83 15.47
N ALA A 198 9.06 -1.25 14.85
CA ALA A 198 7.87 -1.99 14.41
C ALA A 198 8.23 -3.09 13.39
N SER A 199 7.56 -4.24 13.48
CA SER A 199 7.67 -5.28 12.45
C SER A 199 6.88 -4.91 11.20
N ASN A 200 7.15 -5.60 10.10
CA ASN A 200 6.39 -5.39 8.86
C ASN A 200 4.89 -5.66 9.04
N ILE A 201 4.52 -6.70 9.80
CA ILE A 201 3.10 -7.00 10.09
C ILE A 201 2.48 -5.93 10.99
N ALA A 202 3.20 -5.40 11.98
CA ALA A 202 2.70 -4.30 12.80
C ALA A 202 2.39 -3.06 11.95
N LEU A 203 3.29 -2.72 11.02
CA LEU A 203 3.12 -1.59 10.10
C LEU A 203 1.96 -1.81 9.12
N LEU A 204 1.85 -3.00 8.53
CA LEU A 204 0.74 -3.36 7.65
C LEU A 204 -0.60 -3.27 8.37
N ARG A 205 -0.68 -3.72 9.62
CA ARG A 205 -1.89 -3.61 10.47
C ARG A 205 -2.24 -2.18 10.86
N LEU A 206 -1.23 -1.32 10.97
CA LEU A 206 -1.40 0.09 11.35
C LEU A 206 -1.88 0.94 10.17
N PHE A 207 -1.31 0.74 8.98
CA PHE A 207 -1.53 1.60 7.82
C PHE A 207 -2.47 1.01 6.77
N ASN A 208 -2.60 -0.31 6.70
CA ASN A 208 -3.39 -0.98 5.65
C ASN A 208 -4.58 -1.72 6.25
N ASP A 209 -5.62 -1.88 5.43
CA ASP A 209 -6.77 -2.69 5.80
C ASP A 209 -6.44 -4.17 5.61
N ALA A 210 -6.56 -4.94 6.68
CA ALA A 210 -6.40 -6.38 6.62
C ALA A 210 -7.60 -7.06 5.94
N SER A 211 -7.34 -8.17 5.25
CA SER A 211 -8.32 -9.00 4.56
C SER A 211 -7.83 -10.46 4.49
N ILE A 212 -8.67 -11.35 3.96
CA ILE A 212 -8.34 -12.75 3.73
C ILE A 212 -8.63 -13.07 2.26
N VAL A 213 -7.70 -13.77 1.62
CA VAL A 213 -7.83 -14.27 0.24
C VAL A 213 -7.50 -15.75 0.18
N PRO A 214 -7.95 -16.48 -0.85
CA PRO A 214 -7.44 -17.81 -1.13
C PRO A 214 -5.93 -17.76 -1.36
N SER A 215 -5.18 -18.68 -0.76
CA SER A 215 -3.74 -18.81 -0.98
C SER A 215 -3.46 -19.21 -2.43
N PRO A 216 -2.33 -18.77 -3.01
CA PRO A 216 -1.87 -19.26 -4.30
C PRO A 216 -1.84 -20.79 -4.38
N SER A 217 -2.06 -21.32 -5.57
CA SER A 217 -1.97 -22.76 -5.78
C SER A 217 -0.51 -23.23 -5.76
N PRO A 218 -0.19 -24.35 -5.11
CA PRO A 218 1.16 -24.89 -5.13
C PRO A 218 1.58 -25.27 -6.55
N PRO A 219 2.89 -25.24 -6.87
CA PRO A 219 3.39 -25.66 -8.18
C PRO A 219 2.99 -27.10 -8.50
N ALA A 220 2.70 -27.39 -9.77
CA ALA A 220 2.32 -28.73 -10.21
C ALA A 220 3.37 -29.81 -9.88
N THR A 221 4.64 -29.41 -9.80
CA THR A 221 5.78 -30.26 -9.46
C THR A 221 5.86 -30.61 -7.97
N ALA A 222 5.27 -29.79 -7.10
CA ALA A 222 5.26 -29.98 -5.66
C ALA A 222 3.85 -29.67 -5.10
N PRO A 223 2.85 -30.53 -5.37
CA PRO A 223 1.45 -30.23 -5.05
C PRO A 223 1.15 -30.26 -3.54
N LYS A 224 2.11 -30.71 -2.72
CA LYS A 224 1.95 -30.78 -1.27
C LYS A 224 2.09 -29.40 -0.67
N ARG A 225 1.04 -28.96 0.02
CA ARG A 225 1.07 -27.72 0.81
C ARG A 225 2.05 -27.83 1.98
N ILE A 226 2.71 -26.73 2.32
CA ILE A 226 3.63 -26.60 3.46
C ILE A 226 2.86 -26.87 4.76
N LYS A 227 3.45 -27.66 5.66
CA LYS A 227 2.86 -28.00 6.97
C LYS A 227 3.90 -27.86 8.10
N PRO A 228 3.52 -27.35 9.30
CA PRO A 228 2.21 -26.80 9.63
C PRO A 228 1.89 -25.54 8.80
N GLY A 229 0.61 -25.34 8.50
CA GLY A 229 0.15 -24.16 7.77
C GLY A 229 0.29 -22.90 8.64
N HIS A 230 0.29 -21.74 8.01
CA HIS A 230 0.40 -20.46 8.70
C HIS A 230 -0.37 -19.37 7.97
N ARG A 231 -1.20 -18.58 8.68
CA ARG A 231 -2.05 -17.51 8.13
C ARG A 231 -1.39 -16.56 7.13
N LEU A 232 -0.12 -16.24 7.30
CA LEU A 232 0.63 -15.36 6.39
C LEU A 232 1.11 -16.04 5.10
N ILE A 233 1.10 -17.37 5.02
CA ILE A 233 1.58 -18.16 3.88
C ILE A 233 0.42 -18.93 3.27
N ASP A 234 -0.08 -19.91 4.01
CA ASP A 234 -1.14 -20.83 3.64
C ASP A 234 -1.60 -21.56 4.90
N GLU A 235 -2.79 -21.23 5.37
CA GLU A 235 -3.47 -21.94 6.43
C GLU A 235 -4.85 -22.34 5.93
N ASP A 236 -5.06 -23.64 5.78
CA ASP A 236 -6.27 -24.24 5.20
C ASP A 236 -6.63 -23.72 3.80
N GLY A 237 -5.64 -23.29 3.01
CA GLY A 237 -5.86 -22.71 1.68
C GLY A 237 -6.24 -21.23 1.70
N PHE A 238 -6.12 -20.55 2.84
CA PHE A 238 -6.35 -19.12 2.99
C PHE A 238 -5.09 -18.38 3.44
N GLN A 239 -5.05 -17.09 3.12
CA GLN A 239 -3.96 -16.19 3.46
C GLN A 239 -4.48 -14.83 3.92
N GLU A 240 -3.88 -14.30 4.99
CA GLU A 240 -4.05 -12.93 5.45
C GLU A 240 -3.26 -11.97 4.55
N VAL A 241 -3.93 -10.95 4.02
CA VAL A 241 -3.35 -9.95 3.11
C VAL A 241 -3.78 -8.55 3.52
N TYR A 242 -3.10 -7.54 2.97
CA TYR A 242 -3.33 -6.15 3.30
C TYR A 242 -3.56 -5.32 2.05
N SER A 243 -4.47 -4.35 2.13
CA SER A 243 -4.77 -3.41 1.05
C SER A 243 -4.62 -1.97 1.55
N GLY A 244 -3.87 -1.14 0.82
CA GLY A 244 -3.57 0.24 1.22
C GLY A 244 -2.33 0.76 0.50
N GLY A 245 -1.64 1.71 1.12
CA GLY A 245 -0.39 2.26 0.59
C GLY A 245 0.74 1.24 0.63
N THR A 246 1.71 1.41 -0.28
CA THR A 246 2.96 0.64 -0.27
C THR A 246 3.84 1.13 0.86
N ILE A 247 4.31 0.24 1.73
CA ILE A 247 5.11 0.61 2.92
C ILE A 247 6.60 0.45 2.63
N TRP A 248 7.33 1.55 2.83
CA TRP A 248 8.79 1.64 2.77
C TRP A 248 9.32 1.96 4.15
N VAL A 249 10.17 1.10 4.69
CA VAL A 249 10.68 1.23 6.06
C VAL A 249 12.10 1.76 6.02
N TRP A 250 12.32 2.84 6.77
CA TRP A 250 13.66 3.32 7.13
C TRP A 250 13.99 2.84 8.55
N ASP A 251 14.96 1.93 8.64
CA ASP A 251 15.36 1.27 9.89
C ASP A 251 16.87 1.46 10.19
N HIS A 252 17.34 0.79 11.24
CA HIS A 252 18.75 0.87 11.67
C HIS A 252 19.76 0.46 10.58
N GLN A 253 19.34 -0.38 9.62
CA GLN A 253 20.21 -0.81 8.54
C GLN A 253 20.16 0.18 7.37
N SER A 254 19.02 0.86 7.17
CA SER A 254 18.89 1.99 6.23
C SER A 254 19.94 3.07 6.46
N ALA A 255 20.23 3.39 7.73
CA ALA A 255 21.27 4.35 8.09
C ALA A 255 22.68 3.94 7.62
N LYS A 256 22.95 2.63 7.55
CA LYS A 256 24.27 2.09 7.23
C LYS A 256 24.54 1.96 5.73
N ASN A 257 23.51 1.64 4.95
CA ASN A 257 23.67 1.22 3.56
C ASN A 257 22.83 2.03 2.56
N GLN A 258 22.14 3.08 2.99
CA GLN A 258 21.26 3.90 2.16
C GLN A 258 20.26 3.05 1.35
N SER A 259 19.62 2.11 2.04
CA SER A 259 18.53 1.30 1.49
C SER A 259 17.28 1.42 2.35
N VAL A 260 16.12 1.28 1.73
CA VAL A 260 14.84 1.17 2.43
C VAL A 260 14.30 -0.24 2.28
N ARG A 261 13.56 -0.70 3.27
CA ARG A 261 12.95 -2.03 3.25
C ARG A 261 11.52 -1.91 2.72
N LEU A 262 11.28 -2.47 1.55
CA LEU A 262 9.95 -2.57 0.94
C LEU A 262 9.20 -3.76 1.54
N VAL A 263 7.96 -3.53 2.00
CA VAL A 263 7.12 -4.55 2.63
C VAL A 263 6.07 -5.06 1.65
N SER A 264 5.98 -6.39 1.52
CA SER A 264 4.98 -7.05 0.68
C SER A 264 3.63 -7.18 1.40
N PRO A 265 2.55 -6.57 0.88
CA PRO A 265 1.23 -6.65 1.51
C PRO A 265 0.44 -7.91 1.12
N GLN A 266 0.84 -8.59 0.05
CA GLN A 266 0.19 -9.78 -0.50
C GLN A 266 1.22 -10.68 -1.18
N VAL A 267 0.96 -11.98 -1.15
CA VAL A 267 1.77 -12.98 -1.85
C VAL A 267 1.15 -13.36 -3.19
N PHE A 268 2.02 -13.57 -4.18
CA PHE A 268 1.64 -14.02 -5.52
C PHE A 268 2.13 -15.43 -5.84
N VAL A 269 3.28 -15.82 -5.27
CA VAL A 269 3.89 -17.14 -5.49
C VAL A 269 3.69 -18.01 -4.26
N TYR A 270 3.33 -19.27 -4.47
CA TYR A 270 3.16 -20.20 -3.37
C TYR A 270 4.47 -20.39 -2.59
N GLY A 271 4.43 -20.15 -1.29
CA GLY A 271 5.58 -20.29 -0.40
C GLY A 271 6.10 -18.97 0.14
N ASP A 272 5.78 -17.83 -0.46
CA ASP A 272 6.10 -16.53 0.14
C ASP A 272 5.13 -16.23 1.30
N ALA A 273 5.49 -15.27 2.15
CA ALA A 273 4.66 -14.82 3.26
C ALA A 273 4.24 -13.36 3.07
N THR A 274 3.02 -13.04 3.46
CA THR A 274 2.61 -11.66 3.66
C THR A 274 3.50 -11.01 4.72
N GLY A 275 3.97 -9.79 4.45
CA GLY A 275 4.96 -9.11 5.28
C GLY A 275 6.40 -9.49 4.95
N ASP A 276 6.66 -10.40 4.00
CA ASP A 276 8.00 -10.56 3.43
C ASP A 276 8.51 -9.21 2.91
N SER A 277 9.83 -9.03 2.95
CA SER A 277 10.42 -7.76 2.59
C SER A 277 11.76 -7.91 1.93
N TRP A 278 12.09 -6.86 1.17
CA TRP A 278 13.32 -6.75 0.40
C TRP A 278 13.91 -5.35 0.55
N ARG A 279 15.23 -5.23 0.42
CA ARG A 279 15.93 -3.95 0.55
C ARG A 279 16.22 -3.35 -0.82
N VAL A 280 15.84 -2.10 -0.97
CA VAL A 280 15.95 -1.33 -2.20
C VAL A 280 16.83 -0.13 -1.92
N ARG A 281 17.81 0.13 -2.79
CA ARG A 281 18.62 1.36 -2.69
C ARG A 281 17.73 2.57 -2.94
N VAL A 282 17.96 3.63 -2.18
CA VAL A 282 17.14 4.86 -2.23
C VAL A 282 17.05 5.43 -3.65
N ALA A 283 18.14 5.34 -4.43
CA ALA A 283 18.19 5.78 -5.83
C ALA A 283 17.13 5.15 -6.75
N HIS A 284 16.56 3.99 -6.40
CA HIS A 284 15.56 3.27 -7.21
C HIS A 284 14.15 3.31 -6.63
N ILE A 285 13.95 3.95 -5.46
CA ILE A 285 12.65 3.92 -4.78
C ILE A 285 11.54 4.55 -5.64
N TRP A 286 11.85 5.65 -6.33
CA TRP A 286 10.91 6.39 -7.17
C TRP A 286 10.37 5.53 -8.32
N GLU A 287 11.26 5.01 -9.16
CA GLU A 287 10.91 4.15 -10.29
C GLU A 287 10.13 2.92 -9.82
N LEU A 288 10.53 2.34 -8.70
CA LEU A 288 9.88 1.16 -8.17
C LEU A 288 8.47 1.47 -7.66
N GLN A 289 8.25 2.61 -6.99
CA GLN A 289 6.93 3.03 -6.54
C GLN A 289 5.97 3.25 -7.72
N LEU A 290 6.43 3.89 -8.81
CA LEU A 290 5.63 4.05 -10.02
C LEU A 290 5.22 2.70 -10.60
N ASN A 291 6.20 1.81 -10.80
CA ASN A 291 5.93 0.49 -11.38
C ASN A 291 4.98 -0.34 -10.50
N LEU A 292 5.12 -0.28 -9.18
CA LEU A 292 4.23 -0.98 -8.25
C LEU A 292 2.79 -0.46 -8.33
N ASP A 293 2.60 0.85 -8.48
CA ASP A 293 1.28 1.46 -8.66
C ASP A 293 0.65 1.07 -10.01
N ASP A 294 1.46 1.02 -11.09
CA ASP A 294 1.07 0.51 -12.41
C ASP A 294 0.78 -1.00 -12.43
N GLY A 295 0.93 -1.69 -11.30
CA GLY A 295 0.58 -3.09 -11.11
C GLY A 295 1.72 -4.07 -11.36
N MET A 296 2.97 -3.59 -11.49
CA MET A 296 4.14 -4.46 -11.42
C MET A 296 4.13 -5.22 -10.10
N ARG A 297 4.45 -6.51 -10.16
CA ARG A 297 4.58 -7.35 -8.99
C ARG A 297 6.03 -7.77 -8.85
N ILE A 298 6.56 -7.62 -7.64
CA ILE A 298 7.87 -8.14 -7.32
C ILE A 298 7.66 -9.59 -6.89
N ASP A 299 8.29 -10.49 -7.64
CA ASP A 299 8.49 -11.84 -7.16
C ASP A 299 9.67 -11.82 -6.20
N PHE A 300 9.39 -12.10 -4.92
CA PHE A 300 10.41 -12.13 -3.89
C PHE A 300 11.15 -13.48 -3.86
N SER A 301 10.83 -14.43 -4.74
CA SER A 301 11.29 -15.83 -4.74
C SER A 301 12.79 -16.09 -5.01
N GLY A 302 13.68 -15.11 -4.78
CA GLY A 302 15.13 -15.23 -4.97
C GLY A 302 15.86 -16.24 -4.05
N GLY A 303 15.14 -16.90 -3.13
CA GLY A 303 15.70 -17.93 -2.25
C GLY A 303 16.69 -17.41 -1.21
N VAL A 304 17.25 -18.35 -0.44
CA VAL A 304 18.22 -18.09 0.64
C VAL A 304 19.46 -17.40 0.06
N GLY A 305 19.65 -16.12 0.39
CA GLY A 305 20.82 -15.32 0.02
C GLY A 305 20.57 -14.17 -0.97
N ALA A 306 19.40 -14.08 -1.61
CA ALA A 306 19.12 -13.01 -2.59
C ALA A 306 17.75 -12.32 -2.45
N GLY A 307 16.75 -12.93 -1.79
CA GLY A 307 15.35 -12.44 -1.86
C GLY A 307 14.74 -11.88 -0.56
N TRP A 308 14.88 -12.59 0.56
CA TRP A 308 14.12 -12.28 1.79
C TRP A 308 14.98 -11.83 2.96
N ASP A 309 14.48 -10.85 3.70
CA ASP A 309 14.88 -10.62 5.08
C ASP A 309 14.29 -11.75 5.96
N MET A 310 15.07 -12.83 6.12
CA MET A 310 14.64 -14.04 6.84
C MET A 310 14.38 -13.79 8.33
N ASP A 311 15.11 -12.86 8.93
CA ASP A 311 14.95 -12.50 10.33
C ASP A 311 13.62 -11.78 10.53
N GLU A 312 13.30 -10.83 9.64
CA GLU A 312 12.01 -10.14 9.65
C GLU A 312 10.86 -11.10 9.32
N ARG A 313 11.04 -12.04 8.39
CA ARG A 313 10.04 -13.09 8.13
C ARG A 313 9.76 -13.93 9.37
N ALA A 314 10.79 -14.43 10.05
CA ALA A 314 10.63 -15.21 11.27
C ALA A 314 9.91 -14.40 12.37
N ARG A 315 10.25 -13.11 12.49
CA ARG A 315 9.59 -12.17 13.39
C ARG A 315 8.11 -12.00 13.05
N ASN A 316 7.77 -11.77 11.79
CA ASN A 316 6.39 -11.61 11.30
C ASN A 316 5.51 -12.83 11.59
N LEU A 317 6.03 -14.03 11.31
CA LEU A 317 5.32 -15.27 11.58
C LEU A 317 4.98 -15.37 13.08
N LYS A 318 5.97 -15.14 13.95
CA LYS A 318 5.79 -15.16 15.41
C LYS A 318 4.79 -14.11 15.91
N GLU A 319 4.90 -12.88 15.42
CA GLU A 319 4.07 -11.77 15.91
C GLU A 319 2.61 -11.90 15.46
N SER A 320 2.37 -12.38 14.25
CA SER A 320 1.02 -12.54 13.70
C SER A 320 0.13 -13.49 14.50
N THR A 321 0.73 -14.44 15.23
CA THR A 321 0.02 -15.40 16.10
C THR A 321 -0.01 -14.97 17.57
N SER A 322 0.71 -13.92 17.95
CA SER A 322 0.82 -13.47 19.35
C SER A 322 -0.29 -12.52 19.80
N TYR A 323 -1.09 -11.99 18.86
CA TYR A 323 -2.16 -11.02 19.13
C TYR A 323 -3.42 -11.63 19.78
N VAL A 324 -3.37 -12.90 20.21
CA VAL A 324 -4.55 -13.68 20.60
C VAL A 324 -5.21 -13.19 21.91
N ASP A 325 -4.53 -12.39 22.75
CA ASP A 325 -4.94 -12.22 24.17
C ASP A 325 -4.96 -10.78 24.74
N SER A 326 -4.96 -9.70 23.94
CA SER A 326 -5.17 -8.35 24.49
C SER A 326 -6.62 -7.88 24.29
N GLU A 327 -7.51 -8.35 25.15
CA GLU A 327 -8.78 -7.66 25.47
C GLU A 327 -8.54 -6.48 26.41
#